data_AF-A0A2V5SHL1-F1
#
_entry.id   AF-A0A2V5SHL1-F1
#
_cell.length_a   1.000
_cell.length_b   1.000
_cell.length_c   1.000
_cell.angle_alpha   90.00
_cell.angle_beta   90.00
_cell.angle_gamma   90.00
#
_symmetry.space_group_name_H-M   'P 1'
#
loop_
_entity.id
_entity.type
_entity.pdbx_description
1 polymer ?
#
loop_
_entity_poly.entity_id
_entity_poly.type
_entity_poly.pdbx_seq_one_letter_code
_entity_poly.pdbx_strand_id
1 'polypeptide(L)' 'EAKYPMLRGTIRDHVTQLRRPMVRFFACGEDLSHESPDTPLPDAIASGSEPFLIIGAIAGG' A
#
# COMPACT_ATOMS: atom_id res chain seq x y z
N GLU A 1 1.90 8.36 -3.49
CA GLU A 1 1.79 9.67 -2.81
C GLU A 1 2.21 10.87 -3.68
N ALA A 2 3.31 10.81 -4.44
CA ALA A 2 3.77 11.97 -5.24
C ALA A 2 2.71 12.52 -6.22
N LYS A 3 1.95 11.64 -6.86
CA LYS A 3 0.86 12.00 -7.78
C LYS A 3 -0.48 12.27 -7.07
N TYR A 4 -0.60 11.89 -5.80
CA TYR A 4 -1.81 12.01 -4.98
C TYR A 4 -1.42 12.49 -3.57
N PRO A 5 -1.22 13.80 -3.38
CA PRO A 5 -0.68 14.37 -2.14
C PRO A 5 -1.53 14.04 -0.90
N MET A 6 -2.83 13.87 -1.08
CA MET A 6 -3.78 13.53 0.00
C MET A 6 -3.50 12.18 0.66
N LEU A 7 -2.71 11.31 0.03
CA LEU A 7 -2.32 10.01 0.61
C LEU A 7 -1.06 10.09 1.49
N ARG A 8 -0.35 11.23 1.50
CA ARG A 8 0.84 11.40 2.36
C ARG A 8 0.42 11.39 3.82
N GLY A 9 1.02 10.53 4.64
CA GLY A 9 0.69 10.41 6.07
C GLY A 9 -0.40 9.41 6.41
N THR A 10 -1.19 9.01 5.42
CA THR A 10 -2.16 7.93 5.59
C THR A 10 -1.53 6.59 5.26
N ILE A 11 -0.56 6.56 4.34
CA ILE A 11 0.16 5.35 3.93
C ILE A 11 1.52 5.24 4.62
N ARG A 12 2.36 6.27 4.48
CA ARG A 12 3.67 6.36 5.15
C ARG A 12 3.66 7.46 6.19
N ASP A 13 4.37 7.25 7.29
CA ASP A 13 4.61 8.29 8.28
C ASP A 13 5.38 9.48 7.66
N HIS A 14 5.00 10.72 7.96
CA HIS A 14 5.60 11.90 7.33
C HIS A 14 7.07 12.07 7.69
N VAL A 15 7.45 11.69 8.91
CA VAL A 15 8.79 11.95 9.45
C VAL A 15 9.74 10.83 9.05
N THR A 16 9.35 9.59 9.30
CA THR A 16 10.19 8.41 9.07
C THR A 16 10.07 7.84 7.66
N GLN A 17 9.05 8.23 6.90
CA GLN A 17 8.71 7.66 5.57
C GLN A 17 8.46 6.14 5.60
N LEU A 18 8.33 5.56 6.79
CA LEU A 18 8.03 4.15 6.97
C LEU A 18 6.53 3.89 6.82
N ARG A 19 6.18 2.69 6.36
CA ARG A 19 4.78 2.24 6.26
C ARG A 19 4.13 2.23 7.63
N ARG A 20 2.91 2.73 7.72
CA ARG A 20 2.14 2.67 8.98
C ARG A 20 1.76 1.21 9.27
N PRO A 21 1.94 0.73 10.52
CA PRO A 21 1.71 -0.67 10.88
C PRO A 21 0.25 -1.16 10.75
N MET A 22 -0.71 -0.24 10.54
CA MET A 22 -2.13 -0.55 10.36
C MET A 22 -2.58 -0.52 8.89
N VAL A 23 -1.67 -0.33 7.93
CA VAL A 23 -1.99 -0.33 6.49
C VAL A 23 -1.50 -1.64 5.87
N ARG A 24 -2.39 -2.35 5.18
CA ARG A 24 -2.06 -3.57 4.43
C ARG A 24 -2.17 -3.35 2.93
N PHE A 25 -1.34 -4.06 2.18
CA PHE A 25 -1.27 -4.02 0.72
C PHE A 25 -1.54 -5.40 0.16
N PHE A 26 -2.49 -5.51 -0.77
CA PHE A 26 -2.80 -6.75 -1.45
C PHE A 26 -2.66 -6.61 -2.96
N ALA A 27 -2.08 -7.61 -3.58
CA ALA A 27 -1.95 -7.76 -5.03
C ALA A 27 -2.27 -9.21 -5.39
N CYS A 28 -3.10 -9.44 -6.41
CA CYS A 28 -3.43 -10.81 -6.85
C CYS A 28 -3.99 -11.71 -5.72
N GLY A 29 -4.62 -11.11 -4.70
CA GLY A 29 -5.09 -11.83 -3.51
C GLY A 29 -4.01 -12.18 -2.47
N GLU A 30 -2.75 -11.78 -2.69
CA GLU A 30 -1.62 -12.02 -1.80
C GLU A 30 -1.28 -10.78 -0.97
N ASP A 31 -0.87 -11.00 0.29
CA ASP A 31 -0.48 -9.92 1.20
C ASP A 31 0.98 -9.50 0.93
N LEU A 32 1.16 -8.32 0.34
CA LEU A 32 2.47 -7.70 0.05
C LEU A 32 2.87 -6.66 1.11
N SER A 33 2.23 -6.64 2.27
CA SER A 33 2.47 -5.61 3.31
C SER A 33 3.90 -5.62 3.84
N HIS A 34 4.55 -6.80 3.82
CA HIS A 34 5.92 -7.00 4.29
C HIS A 34 6.98 -6.78 3.20
N GLU A 35 6.58 -6.70 1.94
CA GLU A 35 7.48 -6.47 0.81
C GLU A 35 7.96 -5.02 0.76
N SER A 36 9.16 -4.80 0.21
CA SER A 36 9.68 -3.44 0.03
C SER A 36 8.75 -2.62 -0.88
N PRO A 37 8.54 -1.31 -0.61
CA PRO A 37 7.80 -0.44 -1.53
C PRO A 37 8.45 -0.23 -2.89
N ASP A 38 9.73 -0.54 -3.01
CA ASP A 38 10.48 -0.46 -4.27
C ASP A 38 10.48 -1.81 -5.01
N THR A 39 9.88 -2.86 -4.42
CA THR A 39 9.67 -4.15 -5.09
C THR A 39 8.68 -3.94 -6.25
N PRO A 40 8.99 -4.42 -7.47
CA PRO A 40 8.06 -4.33 -8.59
C PRO A 40 6.76 -5.08 -8.28
N LEU A 41 5.63 -4.50 -8.72
CA LEU A 41 4.33 -5.14 -8.60
C LEU A 41 4.24 -6.35 -9.55
N PRO A 42 3.44 -7.37 -9.20
CA PRO A 42 3.15 -8.48 -10.10
C PRO A 42 2.60 -8.01 -11.45
N ASP A 43 2.91 -8.73 -12.54
CA ASP A 43 2.53 -8.37 -13.91
C ASP A 43 1.03 -8.16 -14.09
N ALA A 44 0.19 -8.92 -13.38
CA ALA A 44 -1.27 -8.77 -13.44
C ALA A 44 -1.74 -7.41 -12.90
N ILE A 45 -1.06 -6.84 -11.90
CA ILE A 45 -1.34 -5.50 -11.39
C ILE A 45 -0.73 -4.44 -12.31
N ALA A 46 0.51 -4.64 -12.75
CA ALA A 46 1.22 -3.69 -13.60
C ALA A 46 0.52 -3.50 -14.96
N SER A 47 -0.08 -4.55 -15.50
CA SER A 47 -0.89 -4.52 -16.73
C SER A 47 -2.32 -4.00 -16.52
N GLY A 48 -2.78 -3.83 -15.27
CA GLY A 48 -4.14 -3.44 -14.94
C GLY A 48 -5.19 -4.55 -15.06
N SER A 49 -4.74 -5.80 -15.19
CA SER A 49 -5.63 -6.98 -15.23
C SER A 49 -6.29 -7.26 -13.87
N GLU A 50 -5.58 -6.93 -12.78
CA GLU A 50 -6.06 -7.06 -11.41
C GLU A 50 -5.87 -5.77 -10.60
N PRO A 51 -6.73 -5.49 -9.60
CA PRO A 51 -6.63 -4.30 -8.78
C PRO A 51 -5.57 -4.43 -7.68
N PHE A 52 -4.84 -3.33 -7.41
CA PHE A 52 -4.01 -3.19 -6.22
C PHE A 52 -4.83 -2.61 -5.07
N LEU A 53 -4.89 -3.30 -3.94
CA LEU A 53 -5.74 -2.93 -2.81
C LEU A 53 -4.90 -2.40 -1.65
N ILE A 54 -5.27 -1.22 -1.14
CA ILE A 54 -4.68 -0.61 0.05
C ILE A 54 -5.76 -0.60 1.13
N ILE A 55 -5.56 -1.39 2.19
CA ILE A 55 -6.55 -1.59 3.25
C ILE A 55 -6.02 -0.96 4.54
N GLY A 56 -6.73 0.05 5.04
CA GLY A 56 -6.49 0.57 6.38
C GLY A 56 -7.25 -0.27 7.40
N ALA A 57 -6.59 -0.72 8.47
CA ALA A 57 -7.28 -1.25 9.63
C ALA A 57 -8.10 -0.11 10.25
N ILE A 58 -9.42 -0.23 10.21
CA ILE A 58 -10.32 0.60 11.02
C ILE A 58 -10.27 -0.01 12.40
N ALA A 59 -9.68 0.70 13.37
CA ALA A 59 -9.79 0.32 14.76
C ALA A 59 -11.28 0.41 15.13
N GLY A 60 -11.96 -0.74 15.19
CA GLY A 60 -13.30 -0.85 15.76
C GLY A 60 -13.19 -0.65 17.26
N GLY A 61 -13.68 0.48 17.76
CA GLY A 61 -13.91 0.73 19.17
C GLY A 61 -15.31 0.28 19.57
#